data_AF-A0A821YLL4-F1
#
_entry.id   AF-A0A821YLL4-F1
#
_cell.length_a   1.000
_cell.length_b   1.000
_cell.length_c   1.000
_cell.angle_alpha   90.00
_cell.angle_beta   90.00
_cell.angle_gamma   90.00
#
_symmetry.space_group_name_H-M   'P 1'
#
loop_
_entity.id
_entity.type
_entity.pdbx_description
1 polymer ?
#
loop_
_entity_poly.entity_id
_entity_poly.type
_entity_poly.pdbx_seq_one_letter_code
_entity_poly.pdbx_strand_id
1 'polypeptide(L)'
;MLSNKPSEHEVKDWYMSALGTFLSPSMKERLWQLEPAEWSAFLQPYGANNHVELMGKFLAIFILIDDEIVEGKASQQQSIALQQLLIFGEIWKLAFQRRNGHQTASKSLATKIHDIALKTNIALLEPCLNAWSAIADSYVRLGADEAWCNRMCNAIQEWIELGIREVVGKQRIKQSSSLSDLLTNIPVTLTSYDHPSPHQAVMGKTATVNMGGLSLLEILIRQRIATIGVPMMSLLLEQSCGLNLSSIDSLLRPSIDVVAITSSLVNDLIGMARDLRGEPNFVLVYRQIFNCSLQQSIRFALALHDLTIKKFDQNVQDILQSLPSPSLQHHVAIYMERLRMLVRGYAHWHHHSDRYKNLIALDETHKQILIFSVADGQNQRYNALQDALKQYESHTMINEAL
;
A
#
# COMPACT_ATOMS: atom_id res chain seq x y z
N MET A 1 15.07 21.62 -3.71
CA MET A 1 13.84 21.89 -2.94
C MET A 1 12.66 21.60 -3.84
N LEU A 2 11.69 20.82 -3.37
CA LEU A 2 10.41 20.60 -4.06
C LEU A 2 9.59 21.88 -3.94
N SER A 3 9.37 22.60 -5.05
CA SER A 3 8.70 23.92 -5.03
C SER A 3 7.26 23.86 -4.53
N ASN A 4 6.63 22.68 -4.57
CA ASN A 4 5.22 22.47 -4.27
C ASN A 4 5.01 21.64 -3.01
N LYS A 5 6.02 21.53 -2.12
CA LYS A 5 5.86 20.81 -0.85
C LYS A 5 4.83 21.55 0.03
N PRO A 6 3.73 20.89 0.46
CA PRO A 6 2.79 21.50 1.40
C PRO A 6 3.51 21.77 2.72
N SER A 7 3.00 22.72 3.51
CA SER A 7 3.50 22.86 4.87
C SER A 7 3.18 21.60 5.65
N GLU A 8 4.23 20.94 6.15
CA GLU A 8 4.08 19.78 7.02
C GLU A 8 3.25 20.13 8.28
N HIS A 9 3.36 21.37 8.76
CA HIS A 9 2.55 21.88 9.87
C HIS A 9 1.06 21.98 9.50
N GLU A 10 0.72 22.47 8.31
CA GLU A 10 -0.69 22.58 7.87
C GLU A 10 -1.35 21.22 7.72
N VAL A 11 -0.62 20.24 7.16
CA VAL A 11 -1.10 18.87 7.04
C VAL A 11 -1.32 18.26 8.42
N LYS A 12 -0.38 18.47 9.36
CA LYS A 12 -0.50 18.04 10.76
C LYS A 12 -1.67 18.69 11.50
N ASP A 13 -1.83 20.00 11.37
CA ASP A 13 -2.91 20.75 12.02
C ASP A 13 -4.28 20.30 11.50
N TRP A 14 -4.38 20.04 10.19
CA TRP A 14 -5.58 19.47 9.61
C TRP A 14 -5.91 18.10 10.23
N TYR A 15 -4.92 17.21 10.43
CA TYR A 15 -5.16 15.94 11.12
C TYR A 15 -5.62 16.12 12.55
N MET A 16 -4.95 17.00 13.29
CA MET A 16 -5.31 17.28 14.68
C MET A 16 -6.72 17.84 14.80
N SER A 17 -7.15 18.64 13.83
CA SER A 17 -8.52 19.13 13.75
C SER A 17 -9.53 18.05 13.33
N ALA A 18 -9.21 17.24 12.31
CA ALA A 18 -10.11 16.25 11.75
C ALA A 18 -10.29 15.02 12.65
N LEU A 19 -9.22 14.59 13.33
CA LEU A 19 -9.18 13.41 14.19
C LEU A 19 -9.25 13.75 15.67
N GLY A 20 -9.03 15.01 16.05
CA GLY A 20 -9.29 15.53 17.39
C GLY A 20 -8.56 14.79 18.52
N THR A 21 -9.29 14.58 19.61
CA THR A 21 -8.81 13.90 20.84
C THR A 21 -8.72 12.37 20.69
N PHE A 22 -9.16 11.80 19.57
CA PHE A 22 -9.18 10.35 19.36
C PHE A 22 -7.81 9.75 19.05
N LEU A 23 -6.84 10.59 18.68
CA LEU A 23 -5.47 10.15 18.49
C LEU A 23 -4.76 9.95 19.83
N SER A 24 -4.37 8.69 20.10
CA SER A 24 -3.47 8.39 21.21
C SER A 24 -2.10 9.05 20.97
N PRO A 25 -1.28 9.30 22.02
CA PRO A 25 0.06 9.84 21.84
C PRO A 25 0.91 9.03 20.83
N SER A 26 0.82 7.70 20.86
CA SER A 26 1.55 6.82 19.95
C SER A 26 1.06 6.89 18.51
N MET A 27 -0.26 7.04 18.28
CA MET A 27 -0.80 7.27 16.94
C MET A 27 -0.27 8.58 16.35
N LYS A 28 -0.25 9.65 17.16
CA LYS A 28 0.26 10.94 16.68
C LYS A 28 1.74 10.83 16.34
N GLU A 29 2.54 10.20 17.21
CA GLU A 29 3.97 9.94 16.95
C GLU A 29 4.20 9.19 15.64
N ARG A 30 3.45 8.11 15.40
CA ARG A 30 3.51 7.40 14.12
C ARG A 30 3.15 8.30 12.93
N LEU A 31 2.06 9.07 13.02
CA LEU A 31 1.67 10.01 11.96
C LEU A 31 2.78 11.05 11.69
N TRP A 32 3.46 11.53 12.73
CA TRP A 32 4.60 12.44 12.59
C TRP A 32 5.78 11.79 11.86
N GLN A 33 6.04 10.51 12.08
CA GLN A 33 7.08 9.72 11.41
C GLN A 33 6.78 9.41 9.94
N LEU A 34 5.52 9.54 9.50
CA LEU A 34 5.13 9.32 8.11
C LEU A 34 5.54 10.48 7.19
N GLU A 35 5.74 11.68 7.72
CA GLU A 35 6.06 12.89 6.93
C GLU A 35 5.15 13.05 5.68
N PRO A 36 3.81 13.03 5.83
CA PRO A 36 2.89 12.89 4.70
C PRO A 36 2.96 14.02 3.66
N ALA A 37 3.33 15.25 4.05
CA ALA A 37 3.49 16.34 3.08
C ALA A 37 4.76 16.16 2.25
N GLU A 38 5.83 15.66 2.86
CA GLU A 38 7.04 15.28 2.14
C GLU A 38 6.77 14.13 1.18
N TRP A 39 6.15 13.07 1.68
CA TRP A 39 5.81 11.92 0.86
C TRP A 39 4.97 12.33 -0.35
N SER A 40 3.89 13.10 -0.15
CA SER A 40 3.03 13.53 -1.27
C SER A 40 3.75 14.42 -2.27
N ALA A 41 4.67 15.28 -1.82
CA ALA A 41 5.46 16.13 -2.70
C ALA A 41 6.41 15.32 -3.59
N PHE A 42 6.94 14.20 -3.09
CA PHE A 42 7.77 13.30 -3.90
C PHE A 42 6.96 12.43 -4.86
N LEU A 43 5.73 12.05 -4.51
CA LEU A 43 4.86 11.29 -5.41
C LEU A 43 4.40 12.14 -6.62
N GLN A 44 4.24 13.44 -6.44
CA GLN A 44 3.77 14.35 -7.49
C GLN A 44 4.49 15.71 -7.45
N PRO A 45 5.79 15.75 -7.79
CA PRO A 45 6.62 16.96 -7.68
C PRO A 45 6.19 18.11 -8.59
N TYR A 46 5.36 17.83 -9.59
CA TYR A 46 4.76 18.85 -10.47
C TYR A 46 3.23 18.87 -10.40
N GLY A 47 2.62 18.34 -9.34
CA GLY A 47 1.19 18.49 -9.07
C GLY A 47 0.89 19.90 -8.58
N ALA A 48 -0.32 20.40 -8.82
CA ALA A 48 -0.76 21.67 -8.23
C ALA A 48 -0.86 21.54 -6.70
N ASN A 49 -0.54 22.62 -5.97
CA ASN A 49 -0.38 22.60 -4.51
C ASN A 49 -1.57 21.96 -3.77
N ASN A 50 -2.80 22.27 -4.20
CA ASN A 50 -4.03 21.70 -3.65
C ASN A 50 -4.11 20.17 -3.81
N HIS A 51 -3.67 19.61 -4.94
CA HIS A 51 -3.60 18.16 -5.14
C HIS A 51 -2.47 17.52 -4.33
N VAL A 52 -1.31 18.20 -4.20
CA VAL A 52 -0.19 17.72 -3.36
C VAL A 52 -0.59 17.65 -1.89
N GLU A 53 -1.26 18.70 -1.40
CA GLU A 53 -1.78 18.76 -0.04
C GLU A 53 -2.86 17.70 0.21
N LEU A 54 -3.84 17.55 -0.69
CA LEU A 54 -4.90 16.55 -0.55
C LEU A 54 -4.38 15.11 -0.61
N MET A 55 -3.36 14.84 -1.43
CA MET A 55 -2.67 13.55 -1.41
C MET A 55 -1.98 13.33 -0.07
N GLY A 56 -1.31 14.35 0.49
CA GLY A 56 -0.71 14.25 1.83
C GLY A 56 -1.76 13.85 2.87
N LYS A 57 -2.89 14.57 2.87
CA LYS A 57 -4.07 14.28 3.71
C LYS A 57 -4.56 12.84 3.53
N PHE A 58 -4.74 12.41 2.28
CA PHE A 58 -5.13 11.05 1.94
C PHE A 58 -4.16 10.01 2.49
N LEU A 59 -2.85 10.17 2.27
CA LEU A 59 -1.83 9.18 2.63
C LEU A 59 -1.78 8.91 4.13
N ALA A 60 -1.84 9.94 4.99
CA ALA A 60 -1.81 9.65 6.43
C ALA A 60 -3.15 9.12 6.97
N ILE A 61 -4.32 9.49 6.40
CA ILE A 61 -5.56 8.79 6.78
C ILE A 61 -5.51 7.34 6.29
N PHE A 62 -5.01 7.10 5.08
CA PHE A 62 -4.86 5.76 4.50
C PHE A 62 -4.02 4.85 5.40
N ILE A 63 -2.82 5.29 5.79
CA ILE A 63 -1.95 4.51 6.70
C ILE A 63 -2.59 4.33 8.08
N LEU A 64 -3.29 5.35 8.60
CA LEU A 64 -3.97 5.22 9.88
C LEU A 64 -5.11 4.18 9.83
N ILE A 65 -5.88 4.14 8.74
CA ILE A 65 -6.92 3.12 8.55
C ILE A 65 -6.25 1.75 8.41
N ASP A 66 -5.17 1.63 7.64
CA ASP A 66 -4.43 0.39 7.47
C ASP A 66 -3.94 -0.15 8.82
N ASP A 67 -3.10 0.61 9.53
CA ASP A 67 -2.47 0.20 10.79
C ASP A 67 -3.50 -0.07 11.92
N GLU A 68 -4.49 0.80 12.10
CA GLU A 68 -5.34 0.79 13.30
C GLU A 68 -6.66 0.03 13.12
N ILE A 69 -7.18 0.04 11.90
CA ILE A 69 -8.52 -0.48 11.60
C ILE A 69 -8.40 -1.82 10.89
N VAL A 70 -7.65 -1.87 9.78
CA VAL A 70 -7.49 -3.10 8.98
C VAL A 70 -6.58 -4.08 9.72
N GLU A 71 -5.35 -3.71 10.05
CA GLU A 71 -4.39 -4.60 10.71
C GLU A 71 -4.69 -4.80 12.20
N GLY A 72 -5.07 -3.74 12.90
CA GLY A 72 -5.37 -3.79 14.33
C GLY A 72 -6.66 -4.55 14.67
N LYS A 73 -7.81 -3.88 14.49
CA LYS A 73 -9.08 -4.29 15.10
C LYS A 73 -9.93 -5.23 14.24
N ALA A 74 -9.87 -5.14 12.90
CA ALA A 74 -10.63 -6.03 12.02
C ALA A 74 -10.22 -7.50 12.16
N SER A 75 -8.99 -7.73 12.66
CA SER A 75 -8.46 -9.04 13.01
C SER A 75 -9.35 -9.78 14.04
N GLN A 76 -10.07 -9.08 14.92
CA GLN A 76 -10.85 -9.72 16.00
C GLN A 76 -12.32 -9.99 15.62
N GLN A 77 -12.87 -9.34 14.58
CA GLN A 77 -14.32 -9.38 14.24
C GLN A 77 -14.55 -9.44 12.72
N GLN A 78 -14.02 -10.49 12.09
CA GLN A 78 -13.77 -10.63 10.65
C GLN A 78 -14.98 -10.34 9.73
N SER A 79 -16.19 -10.85 10.03
CA SER A 79 -17.37 -10.69 9.15
C SER A 79 -18.08 -9.35 9.33
N ILE A 80 -18.08 -8.83 10.55
CA ILE A 80 -18.72 -7.57 10.91
C ILE A 80 -17.88 -6.41 10.35
N ALA A 81 -16.55 -6.51 10.48
CA ALA A 81 -15.60 -5.52 9.98
C ALA A 81 -15.69 -5.29 8.46
N LEU A 82 -15.81 -6.35 7.64
CA LEU A 82 -15.77 -6.16 6.18
C LEU A 82 -16.92 -5.29 5.66
N GLN A 83 -18.18 -5.66 5.94
CA GLN A 83 -19.33 -4.90 5.46
C GLN A 83 -19.34 -3.46 5.98
N GLN A 84 -18.83 -3.26 7.19
CA GLN A 84 -18.74 -1.96 7.82
C GLN A 84 -17.64 -1.09 7.23
N LEU A 85 -16.52 -1.68 6.80
CA LEU A 85 -15.39 -0.95 6.23
C LEU A 85 -15.59 -0.63 4.75
N LEU A 86 -16.40 -1.40 4.01
CA LEU A 86 -16.75 -1.06 2.62
C LEU A 86 -17.43 0.33 2.46
N ILE A 87 -17.92 0.91 3.56
CA ILE A 87 -18.42 2.30 3.58
C ILE A 87 -17.36 3.32 3.15
N PHE A 88 -16.06 3.06 3.38
CA PHE A 88 -14.98 3.95 2.96
C PHE A 88 -14.98 4.17 1.45
N GLY A 89 -15.36 3.15 0.66
CA GLY A 89 -15.55 3.30 -0.78
C GLY A 89 -16.83 4.10 -1.10
N GLU A 90 -17.95 3.74 -0.47
CA GLU A 90 -19.25 4.39 -0.71
C GLU A 90 -19.26 5.89 -0.39
N ILE A 91 -18.41 6.35 0.55
CA ILE A 91 -18.21 7.78 0.85
C ILE A 91 -17.90 8.58 -0.42
N TRP A 92 -17.13 8.05 -1.36
CA TRP A 92 -16.76 8.75 -2.59
C TRP A 92 -17.94 8.94 -3.54
N LYS A 93 -18.80 7.92 -3.67
CA LYS A 93 -20.07 8.03 -4.43
C LYS A 93 -21.00 9.06 -3.79
N LEU A 94 -21.11 9.02 -2.46
CA LEU A 94 -21.97 9.93 -1.70
C LEU A 94 -21.47 11.37 -1.75
N ALA A 95 -20.16 11.61 -1.76
CA ALA A 95 -19.56 12.93 -1.93
C ALA A 95 -19.98 13.57 -3.26
N PHE A 96 -19.94 12.81 -4.37
CA PHE A 96 -20.40 13.27 -5.67
C PHE A 96 -21.91 13.60 -5.66
N GLN A 97 -22.74 12.71 -5.10
CA GLN A 97 -24.19 12.93 -5.00
C GLN A 97 -24.53 14.19 -4.19
N ARG A 98 -23.83 14.45 -3.07
CA ARG A 98 -24.02 15.68 -2.28
C ARG A 98 -23.76 16.94 -3.08
N ARG A 99 -22.66 16.97 -3.85
CA ARG A 99 -22.32 18.14 -4.69
C ARG A 99 -23.42 18.44 -5.71
N ASN A 100 -24.07 17.42 -6.24
CA ASN A 100 -25.14 17.56 -7.24
C ASN A 100 -26.54 17.79 -6.62
N GLY A 101 -26.61 18.23 -5.36
CA GLY A 101 -27.86 18.67 -4.74
C GLY A 101 -28.75 17.55 -4.22
N HIS A 102 -28.28 16.30 -4.18
CA HIS A 102 -29.02 15.20 -3.57
C HIS A 102 -28.98 15.30 -2.03
N GLN A 103 -29.82 16.17 -1.45
CA GLN A 103 -29.87 16.41 0.00
C GLN A 103 -30.12 15.14 0.84
N THR A 104 -30.81 14.15 0.27
CA THR A 104 -31.04 12.83 0.89
C THR A 104 -29.74 12.04 1.09
N ALA A 105 -28.74 12.24 0.23
CA ALA A 105 -27.44 11.57 0.34
C ALA A 105 -26.64 12.02 1.58
N SER A 106 -26.71 13.31 1.94
CA SER A 106 -26.03 13.84 3.13
C SER A 106 -26.56 13.24 4.43
N LYS A 107 -27.89 13.24 4.59
CA LYS A 107 -28.53 12.66 5.78
C LYS A 107 -28.29 11.15 5.84
N SER A 108 -28.40 10.46 4.69
CA SER A 108 -28.15 9.02 4.62
C SER A 108 -26.72 8.66 5.01
N LEU A 109 -25.70 9.41 4.56
CA LEU A 109 -24.31 9.09 4.90
C LEU A 109 -24.04 9.30 6.39
N ALA A 110 -24.42 10.45 6.96
CA ALA A 110 -24.15 10.73 8.37
C ALA A 110 -24.78 9.68 9.30
N THR A 111 -26.03 9.29 9.02
CA THR A 111 -26.70 8.20 9.74
C THR A 111 -25.97 6.87 9.54
N LYS A 112 -25.58 6.52 8.31
CA LYS A 112 -24.82 5.27 8.05
C LYS A 112 -23.48 5.24 8.77
N ILE A 113 -22.71 6.33 8.75
CA ILE A 113 -21.42 6.45 9.45
C ILE A 113 -21.63 6.22 10.95
N HIS A 114 -22.59 6.92 11.56
CA HIS A 114 -22.87 6.79 12.98
C HIS A 114 -23.32 5.37 13.36
N ASP A 115 -24.24 4.78 12.59
CA ASP A 115 -24.71 3.41 12.83
C ASP A 115 -23.59 2.38 12.73
N ILE A 116 -22.67 2.55 11.77
CA ILE A 116 -21.50 1.68 11.62
C ILE A 116 -20.54 1.86 12.79
N ALA A 117 -20.26 3.10 13.20
CA ALA A 117 -19.39 3.39 14.34
C ALA A 117 -19.93 2.74 15.64
N LEU A 118 -21.24 2.85 15.90
CA LEU A 118 -21.88 2.22 17.05
C LEU A 118 -21.79 0.69 17.01
N LYS A 119 -21.94 0.07 15.83
CA LYS A 119 -21.91 -1.40 15.68
C LYS A 119 -20.51 -1.99 15.73
N THR A 120 -19.49 -1.26 15.31
CA THR A 120 -18.08 -1.73 15.28
C THR A 120 -17.39 -1.64 16.64
N ASN A 121 -17.83 -0.72 17.51
CA ASN A 121 -17.11 -0.32 18.71
C ASN A 121 -15.64 0.11 18.42
N ILE A 122 -15.38 0.62 17.21
CA ILE A 122 -14.07 1.15 16.82
C ILE A 122 -14.10 2.67 17.02
N ALA A 123 -13.62 3.14 18.17
CA ALA A 123 -13.63 4.56 18.53
C ALA A 123 -12.99 5.50 17.47
N LEU A 124 -12.00 5.01 16.71
CA LEU A 124 -11.32 5.79 15.67
C LEU A 124 -12.09 5.85 14.34
N LEU A 125 -13.10 4.98 14.15
CA LEU A 125 -13.72 4.80 12.85
C LEU A 125 -14.50 6.05 12.41
N GLU A 126 -15.32 6.63 13.28
CA GLU A 126 -16.09 7.83 12.95
C GLU A 126 -15.20 9.04 12.59
N PRO A 127 -14.17 9.40 13.38
CA PRO A 127 -13.20 10.42 12.99
C PRO A 127 -12.52 10.14 11.63
N CYS A 128 -12.09 8.91 11.38
CA CYS A 128 -11.50 8.52 10.09
C CYS A 128 -12.50 8.66 8.94
N LEU A 129 -13.75 8.24 9.11
CA LEU A 129 -14.79 8.36 8.09
C LEU A 129 -15.12 9.82 7.78
N ASN A 130 -15.14 10.69 8.80
CA ASN A 130 -15.33 12.13 8.63
C ASN A 130 -14.16 12.77 7.87
N ALA A 131 -12.92 12.44 8.25
CA ALA A 131 -11.72 12.91 7.55
C ALA A 131 -11.68 12.43 6.09
N TRP A 132 -12.02 11.16 5.86
CA TRP A 132 -12.10 10.56 4.52
C TRP A 132 -13.18 11.22 3.66
N SER A 133 -14.34 11.51 4.24
CA SER A 133 -15.41 12.24 3.56
C SER A 133 -14.98 13.66 3.18
N ALA A 134 -14.27 14.37 4.06
CA ALA A 134 -13.76 15.71 3.76
C ALA A 134 -12.74 15.71 2.61
N ILE A 135 -11.90 14.67 2.52
CA ILE A 135 -10.97 14.47 1.40
C ILE A 135 -11.75 14.21 0.11
N ALA A 136 -12.73 13.29 0.13
CA ALA A 136 -13.57 12.99 -1.02
C ALA A 136 -14.32 14.24 -1.54
N ASP A 137 -14.94 15.01 -0.63
CA ASP A 137 -15.61 16.28 -0.98
C ASP A 137 -14.64 17.28 -1.62
N SER A 138 -13.37 17.28 -1.20
CA SER A 138 -12.36 18.17 -1.76
C SER A 138 -11.97 17.78 -3.19
N TYR A 139 -11.76 16.50 -3.47
CA TYR A 139 -11.53 16.03 -4.84
C TYR A 139 -12.72 16.25 -5.75
N VAL A 140 -13.92 16.00 -5.24
CA VAL A 140 -15.16 16.32 -5.94
C VAL A 140 -15.18 17.80 -6.26
N ARG A 141 -14.92 18.74 -5.33
CA ARG A 141 -14.81 20.19 -5.61
C ARG A 141 -13.77 20.53 -6.69
N LEU A 142 -12.65 19.81 -6.73
CA LEU A 142 -11.59 19.96 -7.75
C LEU A 142 -11.93 19.33 -9.11
N GLY A 143 -13.17 18.87 -9.30
CA GLY A 143 -13.67 18.44 -10.60
C GLY A 143 -13.69 16.94 -10.82
N ALA A 144 -13.50 16.13 -9.78
CA ALA A 144 -13.72 14.68 -9.90
C ALA A 144 -15.19 14.41 -10.24
N ASP A 145 -15.42 13.61 -11.27
CA ASP A 145 -16.75 13.25 -11.76
C ASP A 145 -17.25 11.90 -11.21
N GLU A 146 -18.47 11.52 -11.60
CA GLU A 146 -19.11 10.29 -11.13
C GLU A 146 -18.31 9.04 -11.49
N ALA A 147 -17.79 8.98 -12.72
CA ALA A 147 -17.05 7.83 -13.22
C ALA A 147 -15.73 7.66 -12.44
N TRP A 148 -15.04 8.76 -12.16
CA TRP A 148 -13.85 8.77 -11.31
C TRP A 148 -14.18 8.34 -9.87
N CYS A 149 -15.24 8.90 -9.27
CA CYS A 149 -15.66 8.54 -7.90
C CYS A 149 -16.06 7.06 -7.78
N ASN A 150 -16.68 6.48 -8.82
CA ASN A 150 -17.01 5.06 -8.86
C ASN A 150 -15.76 4.18 -8.92
N ARG A 151 -14.76 4.53 -9.75
CA ARG A 151 -13.49 3.79 -9.79
C ARG A 151 -12.73 3.90 -8.46
N MET A 152 -12.71 5.08 -7.84
CA MET A 152 -12.09 5.26 -6.52
C MET A 152 -12.79 4.40 -5.45
N CYS A 153 -14.13 4.38 -5.45
CA CYS A 153 -14.90 3.51 -4.57
C CYS A 153 -14.52 2.04 -4.75
N ASN A 154 -14.49 1.54 -5.99
CA ASN A 154 -14.14 0.15 -6.28
C ASN A 154 -12.71 -0.19 -5.83
N ALA A 155 -11.74 0.71 -6.07
CA ALA A 155 -10.35 0.51 -5.67
C ALA A 155 -10.20 0.44 -4.13
N ILE A 156 -10.94 1.27 -3.39
CA ILE A 156 -10.96 1.24 -1.91
C ILE A 156 -11.62 -0.04 -1.40
N GLN A 157 -12.73 -0.48 -2.00
CA GLN A 157 -13.42 -1.70 -1.61
C GLN A 157 -12.52 -2.92 -1.84
N GLU A 158 -11.85 -3.01 -2.99
CA GLU A 158 -10.87 -4.04 -3.29
C GLU A 158 -9.71 -4.03 -2.27
N TRP A 159 -9.16 -2.86 -1.95
CA TRP A 159 -8.11 -2.70 -0.93
C TRP A 159 -8.55 -3.21 0.44
N ILE A 160 -9.73 -2.82 0.92
CA ILE A 160 -10.27 -3.25 2.23
C ILE A 160 -10.52 -4.75 2.26
N GLU A 161 -11.14 -5.29 1.22
CA GLU A 161 -11.42 -6.72 1.12
C GLU A 161 -10.13 -7.54 1.19
N LEU A 162 -9.13 -7.17 0.41
CA LEU A 162 -7.87 -7.89 0.35
C LEU A 162 -7.00 -7.64 1.59
N GLY A 163 -7.04 -6.45 2.19
CA GLY A 163 -6.38 -6.15 3.46
C GLY A 163 -6.95 -6.94 4.63
N ILE A 164 -8.28 -7.08 4.73
CA ILE A 164 -8.90 -7.94 5.76
C ILE A 164 -8.53 -9.40 5.53
N ARG A 165 -8.59 -9.89 4.28
CA ARG A 165 -8.18 -11.27 3.96
C ARG A 165 -6.72 -11.51 4.32
N GLU A 166 -5.84 -10.54 4.06
CA GLU A 166 -4.44 -10.57 4.46
C GLU A 166 -4.31 -10.83 5.96
N VAL A 167 -4.93 -9.97 6.78
CA VAL A 167 -4.90 -10.03 8.25
C VAL A 167 -5.46 -11.34 8.79
N VAL A 168 -6.58 -11.82 8.24
CA VAL A 168 -7.16 -13.14 8.58
C VAL A 168 -6.17 -14.26 8.27
N GLY A 169 -5.50 -14.19 7.12
CA GLY A 169 -4.42 -15.09 6.74
C GLY A 169 -3.29 -15.08 7.78
N LYS A 170 -2.83 -13.89 8.21
CA LYS A 170 -1.77 -13.74 9.23
C LYS A 170 -2.13 -14.45 10.52
N GLN A 171 -3.36 -14.26 11.00
CA GLN A 171 -3.82 -14.89 12.24
C GLN A 171 -3.87 -16.41 12.14
N ARG A 172 -4.30 -16.93 11.00
CA ARG A 172 -4.31 -18.37 10.75
C ARG A 172 -2.90 -18.93 10.75
N ILE A 173 -1.93 -18.29 10.08
CA ILE A 173 -0.52 -18.73 10.16
C ILE A 173 -0.04 -18.75 11.61
N LYS A 174 -0.36 -17.72 12.41
CA LYS A 174 0.05 -17.68 13.81
C LYS A 174 -0.53 -18.84 14.63
N GLN A 175 -1.67 -19.40 14.22
CA GLN A 175 -2.35 -20.53 14.88
C GLN A 175 -1.95 -21.89 14.28
N SER A 176 -1.62 -21.95 12.98
CA SER A 176 -1.21 -23.15 12.27
C SER A 176 0.31 -23.29 12.28
N SER A 177 0.83 -24.47 12.59
CA SER A 177 2.27 -24.75 12.43
C SER A 177 2.72 -24.86 10.96
N SER A 178 1.83 -24.65 9.97
CA SER A 178 2.11 -24.84 8.54
C SER A 178 1.61 -23.69 7.68
N LEU A 179 2.47 -23.24 6.75
CA LEU A 179 2.11 -22.23 5.75
C LEU A 179 1.06 -22.70 4.73
N SER A 180 0.83 -24.02 4.62
CA SER A 180 -0.21 -24.58 3.75
C SER A 180 -1.59 -23.98 4.05
N ASP A 181 -1.83 -23.61 5.31
CA ASP A 181 -3.12 -23.17 5.82
C ASP A 181 -3.42 -21.71 5.48
N LEU A 182 -2.40 -20.91 5.16
CA LEU A 182 -2.54 -19.55 4.65
C LEU A 182 -3.31 -19.54 3.30
N LEU A 183 -3.29 -20.65 2.54
CA LEU A 183 -3.48 -20.60 1.09
C LEU A 183 -4.55 -21.55 0.55
N THR A 184 -4.82 -22.63 1.26
CA THR A 184 -5.86 -23.61 0.90
C THR A 184 -7.27 -23.10 1.17
N ASN A 185 -7.42 -22.04 1.98
CA ASN A 185 -8.70 -21.51 2.46
C ASN A 185 -8.93 -20.05 2.08
N ILE A 186 -8.25 -19.54 1.05
CA ILE A 186 -8.66 -18.30 0.39
C ILE A 186 -9.75 -18.71 -0.61
N PRO A 187 -11.05 -18.49 -0.35
CA PRO A 187 -12.04 -18.59 -1.41
C PRO A 187 -11.68 -17.52 -2.43
N VAL A 188 -11.02 -17.94 -3.50
CA VAL A 188 -10.74 -17.13 -4.67
C VAL A 188 -12.04 -17.05 -5.46
N THR A 189 -13.08 -16.45 -4.88
CA THR A 189 -14.12 -15.80 -5.67
C THR A 189 -13.53 -14.47 -6.13
N LEU A 190 -12.54 -14.57 -7.02
CA LEU A 190 -12.19 -13.43 -7.86
C LEU A 190 -13.38 -13.28 -8.79
N THR A 191 -14.19 -12.24 -8.56
CA THR A 191 -15.05 -11.72 -9.61
C THR A 191 -14.16 -11.55 -10.85
N SER A 192 -14.59 -12.16 -11.94
CA SER A 192 -13.87 -12.37 -13.20
C SER A 192 -13.01 -11.17 -13.61
N TYR A 193 -11.74 -11.17 -13.21
CA TYR A 193 -10.69 -10.49 -13.94
C TYR A 193 -10.43 -11.32 -15.20
N ASP A 194 -11.20 -11.08 -16.26
CA ASP A 194 -11.02 -11.70 -17.58
C ASP A 194 -9.76 -11.19 -18.33
N HIS A 195 -8.84 -10.54 -17.62
CA HIS A 195 -7.56 -10.11 -18.18
C HIS A 195 -6.49 -11.18 -17.97
N PRO A 196 -5.75 -11.57 -19.03
CA PRO A 196 -4.62 -12.49 -18.88
C PRO A 196 -3.58 -11.88 -17.93
N SER A 197 -3.23 -12.62 -16.87
CA SER A 197 -2.36 -12.06 -15.82
C SER A 197 -0.94 -11.84 -16.35
N PRO A 198 -0.26 -10.75 -15.94
CA PRO A 198 1.14 -10.50 -16.29
C PRO A 198 2.10 -11.65 -15.92
N HIS A 199 1.69 -12.54 -15.02
CA HIS A 199 2.46 -13.69 -14.54
C HIS A 199 2.78 -14.71 -15.66
N GLN A 200 1.88 -14.91 -16.63
CA GLN A 200 2.10 -15.87 -17.73
C GLN A 200 3.27 -15.48 -18.65
N ALA A 201 3.65 -14.21 -18.67
CA ALA A 201 4.78 -13.70 -19.47
C ALA A 201 6.12 -13.71 -18.71
N VAL A 202 6.10 -13.75 -17.36
CA VAL A 202 7.29 -13.51 -16.53
C VAL A 202 7.92 -14.81 -16.00
N MET A 203 7.12 -15.84 -15.76
CA MET A 203 7.58 -17.06 -15.08
C MET A 203 7.59 -18.24 -16.07
N GLY A 204 8.74 -18.49 -16.70
CA GLY A 204 8.98 -19.74 -17.42
C GLY A 204 8.78 -20.94 -16.49
N LYS A 205 8.15 -22.01 -17.01
CA LYS A 205 7.78 -23.30 -16.37
C LYS A 205 8.54 -23.59 -15.06
N THR A 206 8.01 -23.18 -13.92
CA THR A 206 8.43 -23.66 -12.59
C THR A 206 7.23 -24.24 -11.83
N ALA A 207 7.54 -25.18 -10.94
CA ALA A 207 6.68 -26.22 -10.38
C ALA A 207 5.22 -25.80 -10.09
N THR A 208 4.29 -26.40 -10.82
CA THR A 208 2.85 -26.36 -10.56
C THR A 208 2.50 -27.29 -9.40
N VAL A 209 2.31 -26.73 -8.20
CA VAL A 209 1.54 -27.41 -7.15
C VAL A 209 0.08 -27.34 -7.59
N ASN A 210 -0.51 -28.51 -7.80
CA ASN A 210 -1.78 -28.69 -8.50
C ASN A 210 -2.98 -28.38 -7.57
N MET A 211 -3.35 -27.10 -7.48
CA MET A 211 -4.67 -26.62 -7.04
C MET A 211 -5.15 -25.69 -8.14
N GLY A 212 -6.19 -26.04 -8.90
CA GLY A 212 -6.56 -25.32 -10.13
C GLY A 212 -6.90 -23.84 -9.90
N GLY A 213 -6.14 -22.85 -10.36
CA GLY A 213 -4.92 -22.90 -11.17
C GLY A 213 -4.17 -21.55 -11.17
N LEU A 214 -3.69 -21.11 -10.01
CA LEU A 214 -2.72 -20.01 -9.87
C LEU A 214 -1.59 -20.47 -8.95
N SER A 215 -0.35 -20.06 -9.23
CA SER A 215 0.74 -20.33 -8.29
C SER A 215 0.51 -19.54 -7.01
N LEU A 216 0.99 -20.06 -5.88
CA LEU A 216 0.99 -19.33 -4.61
C LEU A 216 1.62 -17.93 -4.74
N LEU A 217 2.74 -17.84 -5.46
CA LEU A 217 3.41 -16.58 -5.70
C LEU A 217 2.50 -15.58 -6.44
N GLU A 218 1.69 -16.07 -7.37
CA GLU A 218 0.72 -15.25 -8.09
C GLU A 218 -0.39 -14.71 -7.18
N ILE A 219 -0.89 -15.53 -6.25
CA ILE A 219 -1.88 -15.09 -5.25
C ILE A 219 -1.29 -13.96 -4.40
N LEU A 220 -0.06 -14.13 -3.91
CA LEU A 220 0.63 -13.12 -3.11
C LEU A 220 0.84 -11.82 -3.89
N ILE A 221 1.27 -11.91 -5.15
CA ILE A 221 1.45 -10.74 -6.03
C ILE A 221 0.13 -10.00 -6.21
N ARG A 222 -0.97 -10.70 -6.51
CA ARG A 222 -2.30 -10.09 -6.68
C ARG A 222 -2.78 -9.40 -5.42
N GLN A 223 -2.57 -10.04 -4.27
CA GLN A 223 -2.89 -9.45 -2.98
C GLN A 223 -2.08 -8.16 -2.77
N ARG A 224 -0.76 -8.21 -3.01
CA ARG A 224 0.13 -7.04 -2.88
C ARG A 224 -0.23 -5.89 -3.81
N ILE A 225 -0.65 -6.16 -5.04
CA ILE A 225 -1.12 -5.14 -5.99
C ILE A 225 -2.26 -4.31 -5.37
N ALA A 226 -3.18 -4.96 -4.68
CA ALA A 226 -4.30 -4.28 -4.04
C ALA A 226 -3.91 -3.62 -2.71
N THR A 227 -3.18 -4.35 -1.84
CA THR A 227 -2.93 -3.91 -0.47
C THR A 227 -1.92 -2.76 -0.37
N ILE A 228 -1.05 -2.57 -1.36
CA ILE A 228 -0.09 -1.45 -1.41
C ILE A 228 -0.75 -0.09 -1.69
N GLY A 229 -2.03 -0.06 -2.08
CA GLY A 229 -2.80 1.16 -2.30
C GLY A 229 -2.49 1.93 -3.59
N VAL A 230 -1.58 1.44 -4.44
CA VAL A 230 -1.22 2.06 -5.72
C VAL A 230 -2.41 2.26 -6.65
N PRO A 231 -3.36 1.31 -6.81
CA PRO A 231 -4.54 1.53 -7.64
C PRO A 231 -5.32 2.80 -7.24
N MET A 232 -5.50 3.06 -5.95
CA MET A 232 -6.15 4.29 -5.47
C MET A 232 -5.29 5.53 -5.76
N MET A 233 -3.98 5.48 -5.45
CA MET A 233 -3.07 6.61 -5.70
C MET A 233 -2.98 6.95 -7.20
N SER A 234 -3.11 5.96 -8.08
CA SER A 234 -3.13 6.15 -9.53
C SER A 234 -4.30 7.03 -9.98
N LEU A 235 -5.46 6.92 -9.32
CA LEU A 235 -6.64 7.76 -9.59
C LEU A 235 -6.45 9.18 -9.08
N LEU A 236 -5.77 9.35 -7.93
CA LEU A 236 -5.42 10.67 -7.41
C LEU A 236 -4.46 11.41 -8.36
N LEU A 237 -3.52 10.69 -8.97
CA LEU A 237 -2.63 11.23 -10.00
C LEU A 237 -3.34 11.56 -11.31
N GLU A 238 -4.33 10.76 -11.70
CA GLU A 238 -5.19 11.07 -12.85
C GLU A 238 -5.87 12.42 -12.65
N GLN A 239 -6.47 12.62 -11.47
CA GLN A 239 -7.15 13.87 -11.12
C GLN A 239 -6.17 15.05 -11.01
N SER A 240 -4.95 14.85 -10.50
CA SER A 240 -3.95 15.92 -10.42
C SER A 240 -3.40 16.34 -11.79
N CYS A 241 -3.54 15.49 -12.80
CA CYS A 241 -3.27 15.83 -14.20
C CYS A 241 -4.46 16.51 -14.89
N GLY A 242 -5.62 16.64 -14.22
CA GLY A 242 -6.85 17.16 -14.83
C GLY A 242 -7.40 16.26 -15.94
N LEU A 243 -7.16 14.95 -15.85
CA LEU A 243 -7.57 13.98 -16.85
C LEU A 243 -8.78 13.18 -16.37
N ASN A 244 -9.60 12.72 -17.32
CA ASN A 244 -10.52 11.62 -17.13
C ASN A 244 -10.12 10.50 -18.10
N LEU A 245 -9.63 9.40 -17.55
CA LEU A 245 -9.11 8.25 -18.30
C LEU A 245 -10.03 7.03 -18.19
N SER A 246 -11.26 7.19 -17.71
CA SER A 246 -12.22 6.10 -17.52
C SER A 246 -12.50 5.27 -18.77
N SER A 247 -12.47 5.89 -19.96
CA SER A 247 -12.70 5.22 -21.25
C SER A 247 -11.56 4.28 -21.67
N ILE A 248 -10.37 4.42 -21.09
CA ILE A 248 -9.19 3.60 -21.38
C ILE A 248 -8.62 2.91 -20.14
N ASP A 249 -9.39 2.84 -19.05
CA ASP A 249 -8.95 2.31 -17.74
C ASP A 249 -8.38 0.88 -17.86
N SER A 250 -9.05 0.02 -18.63
CA SER A 250 -8.59 -1.36 -18.89
C SER A 250 -7.28 -1.43 -19.65
N LEU A 251 -6.98 -0.45 -20.51
CA LEU A 251 -5.71 -0.35 -21.23
C LEU A 251 -4.57 0.10 -20.30
N LEU A 252 -4.87 0.93 -19.30
CA LEU A 252 -3.89 1.44 -18.33
C LEU A 252 -3.57 0.44 -17.22
N ARG A 253 -4.51 -0.45 -16.89
CA ARG A 253 -4.41 -1.36 -15.74
C ARG A 253 -3.12 -2.19 -15.70
N PRO A 254 -2.63 -2.78 -16.81
CA PRO A 254 -1.37 -3.54 -16.77
C PRO A 254 -0.16 -2.70 -16.31
N SER A 255 -0.11 -1.41 -16.65
CA SER A 255 0.96 -0.51 -16.18
C SER A 255 0.79 -0.16 -14.70
N ILE A 256 -0.44 0.06 -14.25
CA ILE A 256 -0.75 0.34 -12.83
C ILE A 256 -0.38 -0.87 -11.96
N ASP A 257 -0.72 -2.09 -12.39
CA ASP A 257 -0.38 -3.32 -11.68
C ASP A 257 1.14 -3.48 -11.56
N VAL A 258 1.90 -3.21 -12.63
CA VAL A 258 3.36 -3.29 -12.61
C VAL A 258 3.98 -2.24 -11.67
N VAL A 259 3.41 -1.03 -11.62
CA VAL A 259 3.79 0.02 -10.64
C VAL A 259 3.48 -0.44 -9.22
N ALA A 260 2.33 -1.08 -9.00
CA ALA A 260 1.95 -1.63 -7.72
C ALA A 260 2.93 -2.71 -7.26
N ILE A 261 3.26 -3.69 -8.11
CA ILE A 261 4.25 -4.72 -7.81
C ILE A 261 5.61 -4.09 -7.46
N THR A 262 6.07 -3.13 -8.27
CA THR A 262 7.36 -2.47 -8.05
C THR A 262 7.40 -1.77 -6.69
N SER A 263 6.36 -1.01 -6.35
CA SER A 263 6.22 -0.34 -5.05
C SER A 263 6.09 -1.32 -3.88
N SER A 264 5.35 -2.42 -4.06
CA SER A 264 5.25 -3.49 -3.06
C SER A 264 6.58 -4.17 -2.81
N LEU A 265 7.38 -4.43 -3.84
CA LEU A 265 8.71 -5.04 -3.68
C LEU A 265 9.66 -4.11 -2.94
N VAL A 266 9.60 -2.80 -3.20
CA VAL A 266 10.37 -1.80 -2.43
C VAL A 266 9.95 -1.82 -0.95
N ASN A 267 8.64 -1.84 -0.68
CA ASN A 267 8.11 -1.95 0.68
C ASN A 267 8.59 -3.24 1.35
N ASP A 268 8.47 -4.38 0.66
CA ASP A 268 8.83 -5.68 1.20
C ASP A 268 10.34 -5.81 1.44
N LEU A 269 11.17 -5.30 0.54
CA LEU A 269 12.63 -5.34 0.69
C LEU A 269 13.11 -4.50 1.88
N ILE A 270 12.55 -3.31 2.07
CA ILE A 270 12.96 -2.37 3.12
C ILE A 270 12.29 -2.72 4.47
N GLY A 271 11.00 -3.08 4.43
CA GLY A 271 10.18 -3.45 5.57
C GLY A 271 10.46 -4.86 6.11
N MET A 272 11.20 -5.69 5.38
CA MET A 272 11.41 -7.10 5.73
C MET A 272 11.85 -7.33 7.17
N ALA A 273 12.77 -6.50 7.69
CA ALA A 273 13.26 -6.64 9.05
C ALA A 273 12.16 -6.47 10.11
N ARG A 274 11.20 -5.58 9.87
CA ARG A 274 10.02 -5.42 10.72
C ARG A 274 9.11 -6.65 10.61
N ASP A 275 9.01 -7.20 9.41
CA ASP A 275 8.05 -8.23 9.01
C ASP A 275 8.47 -9.66 9.37
N LEU A 276 9.73 -9.89 9.74
CA LEU A 276 10.23 -11.18 10.24
C LEU A 276 9.43 -11.76 11.41
N ARG A 277 8.61 -10.94 12.07
CA ARG A 277 7.72 -11.32 13.18
C ARG A 277 6.40 -11.96 12.71
N GLY A 278 6.34 -12.43 11.46
CA GLY A 278 5.20 -13.14 10.90
C GLY A 278 4.23 -12.25 10.13
N GLU A 279 4.71 -11.14 9.58
CA GLU A 279 3.97 -10.35 8.60
C GLU A 279 4.21 -10.92 7.20
N PRO A 280 3.19 -10.99 6.34
CA PRO A 280 3.35 -11.45 4.97
C PRO A 280 4.26 -10.45 4.28
N ASN A 281 5.31 -10.96 3.66
CA ASN A 281 6.33 -10.20 2.97
C ASN A 281 6.83 -11.07 1.81
N PHE A 282 6.91 -10.52 0.61
CA PHE A 282 7.24 -11.28 -0.59
C PHE A 282 8.55 -12.05 -0.46
N VAL A 283 9.58 -11.43 0.12
CA VAL A 283 10.90 -12.04 0.27
C VAL A 283 10.83 -13.22 1.25
N LEU A 284 10.11 -13.07 2.36
CA LEU A 284 9.98 -14.13 3.36
C LEU A 284 9.14 -15.30 2.85
N VAL A 285 8.04 -15.00 2.16
CA VAL A 285 7.17 -16.03 1.57
C VAL A 285 7.91 -16.77 0.45
N TYR A 286 8.60 -16.08 -0.46
CA TYR A 286 9.38 -16.72 -1.52
C TYR A 286 10.47 -17.63 -0.93
N ARG A 287 11.20 -17.15 0.09
CA ARG A 287 12.21 -17.94 0.80
C ARG A 287 11.64 -19.27 1.27
N GLN A 288 10.46 -19.22 1.89
CA GLN A 288 9.80 -20.40 2.43
C GLN A 288 9.30 -21.36 1.36
N ILE A 289 8.67 -20.85 0.30
CA ILE A 289 8.12 -21.67 -0.80
C ILE A 289 9.21 -22.47 -1.50
N PHE A 290 10.34 -21.80 -1.77
CA PHE A 290 11.44 -22.37 -2.53
C PHE A 290 12.54 -22.96 -1.67
N ASN A 291 12.37 -22.98 -0.33
CA ASN A 291 13.35 -23.43 0.65
C ASN A 291 14.77 -22.92 0.35
N CYS A 292 14.89 -21.62 0.10
CA CYS A 292 16.15 -21.00 -0.30
C CYS A 292 16.71 -20.11 0.82
N SER A 293 17.95 -19.63 0.66
CA SER A 293 18.52 -18.68 1.62
C SER A 293 17.83 -17.32 1.52
N LEU A 294 17.87 -16.54 2.60
CA LEU A 294 17.32 -15.19 2.59
C LEU A 294 17.97 -14.32 1.51
N GLN A 295 19.29 -14.46 1.31
CA GLN A 295 20.01 -13.76 0.25
C GLN A 295 19.52 -14.14 -1.16
N GLN A 296 19.22 -15.41 -1.41
CA GLN A 296 18.67 -15.86 -2.70
C GLN A 296 17.28 -15.25 -2.94
N SER A 297 16.43 -15.20 -1.92
CA SER A 297 15.11 -14.57 -2.00
C SER A 297 15.20 -13.06 -2.26
N ILE A 298 16.10 -12.35 -1.57
CA ILE A 298 16.35 -10.91 -1.82
C ILE A 298 16.80 -10.68 -3.27
N ARG A 299 17.76 -11.48 -3.76
CA ARG A 299 18.23 -11.37 -5.15
C ARG A 299 17.10 -11.61 -6.16
N PHE A 300 16.21 -12.55 -5.86
CA PHE A 300 15.04 -12.79 -6.70
C PHE A 300 14.08 -11.61 -6.68
N ALA A 301 13.74 -11.07 -5.51
CA ALA A 301 12.88 -9.89 -5.39
C ALA A 301 13.45 -8.65 -6.11
N LEU A 302 14.77 -8.43 -6.02
CA LEU A 302 15.47 -7.38 -6.77
C LEU A 302 15.40 -7.61 -8.29
N ALA A 303 15.64 -8.84 -8.75
CA ALA A 303 15.54 -9.18 -10.17
C ALA A 303 14.11 -9.00 -10.71
N LEU A 304 13.10 -9.37 -9.91
CA LEU A 304 11.69 -9.15 -10.24
C LEU A 304 11.36 -7.66 -10.31
N HIS A 305 11.85 -6.85 -9.37
CA HIS A 305 11.72 -5.39 -9.38
C HIS A 305 12.33 -4.77 -10.65
N ASP A 306 13.53 -5.16 -11.03
CA ASP A 306 14.18 -4.63 -12.24
C ASP A 306 13.42 -5.04 -13.51
N LEU A 307 12.83 -6.23 -13.50
CA LEU A 307 11.98 -6.70 -14.58
C LEU A 307 10.67 -5.92 -14.67
N THR A 308 10.03 -5.60 -13.53
CA THR A 308 8.79 -4.82 -13.52
C THR A 308 9.02 -3.41 -14.04
N ILE A 309 10.16 -2.77 -13.74
CA ILE A 309 10.51 -1.48 -14.35
C ILE A 309 10.59 -1.58 -15.88
N LYS A 310 11.30 -2.58 -16.42
CA LYS A 310 11.37 -2.79 -17.87
C LYS A 310 10.01 -3.07 -18.49
N LYS A 311 9.17 -3.85 -17.80
CA LYS A 311 7.82 -4.17 -18.26
C LYS A 311 6.92 -2.92 -18.25
N PHE A 312 7.07 -2.03 -17.28
CA PHE A 312 6.37 -0.75 -17.27
C PHE A 312 6.73 0.07 -18.50
N ASP A 313 8.02 0.23 -18.79
CA ASP A 313 8.48 0.99 -19.97
C ASP A 313 7.93 0.42 -21.28
N GLN A 314 7.92 -0.92 -21.41
CA GLN A 314 7.31 -1.58 -22.57
C GLN A 314 5.81 -1.30 -22.67
N ASN A 315 5.07 -1.46 -21.55
CA ASN A 315 3.62 -1.20 -21.54
C ASN A 315 3.32 0.25 -21.91
N VAL A 316 4.13 1.22 -21.46
CA VAL A 316 3.97 2.63 -21.84
C VAL A 316 4.09 2.80 -23.36
N GLN A 317 5.09 2.19 -23.99
CA GLN A 317 5.25 2.25 -25.45
C GLN A 317 4.05 1.63 -26.18
N ASP A 318 3.64 0.43 -25.76
CA ASP A 318 2.52 -0.29 -26.38
C ASP A 318 1.20 0.51 -26.26
N ILE A 319 0.94 1.06 -25.07
CA ILE A 319 -0.24 1.89 -24.81
C ILE A 319 -0.20 3.13 -25.71
N LEU A 320 0.90 3.91 -25.71
CA LEU A 320 0.98 5.14 -26.50
C LEU A 320 0.81 4.89 -28.00
N GLN A 321 1.37 3.79 -28.54
CA GLN A 321 1.21 3.42 -29.94
C GLN A 321 -0.23 3.01 -30.29
N SER A 322 -0.97 2.47 -29.33
CA SER A 322 -2.35 2.01 -29.54
C SER A 322 -3.40 3.14 -29.49
N LEU A 323 -3.04 4.33 -28.98
CA LEU A 323 -3.99 5.43 -28.79
C LEU A 323 -4.30 6.19 -30.09
N PRO A 324 -5.57 6.55 -30.33
CA PRO A 324 -6.04 7.04 -31.63
C PRO A 324 -5.64 8.48 -31.98
N SER A 325 -5.23 9.32 -31.01
CA SER A 325 -4.93 10.73 -31.26
C SER A 325 -3.63 11.18 -30.57
N PRO A 326 -2.82 12.05 -31.21
CA PRO A 326 -1.62 12.61 -30.60
C PRO A 326 -1.88 13.38 -29.30
N SER A 327 -3.04 14.04 -29.19
CA SER A 327 -3.42 14.76 -27.96
C SER A 327 -3.66 13.81 -26.80
N LEU A 328 -4.39 12.70 -27.02
CA LEU A 328 -4.59 11.69 -25.99
C LEU A 328 -3.28 10.99 -25.63
N GLN A 329 -2.43 10.69 -26.63
CA GLN A 329 -1.08 10.17 -26.39
C GLN A 329 -0.26 11.08 -25.48
N HIS A 330 -0.27 12.40 -25.73
CA HIS A 330 0.44 13.36 -24.90
C HIS A 330 -0.05 13.35 -23.45
N HIS A 331 -1.37 13.37 -23.23
CA HIS A 331 -1.95 13.33 -21.88
C HIS A 331 -1.64 12.02 -21.15
N VAL A 332 -1.76 10.88 -21.84
CA VAL A 332 -1.42 9.57 -21.25
C VAL A 332 0.08 9.49 -20.96
N ALA A 333 0.95 10.06 -21.80
CA ALA A 333 2.39 10.11 -21.54
C ALA A 333 2.71 10.89 -20.25
N ILE A 334 2.03 12.03 -20.02
CA ILE A 334 2.16 12.80 -18.77
C ILE A 334 1.73 11.93 -17.58
N TYR A 335 0.57 11.27 -17.69
CA TYR A 335 0.06 10.39 -16.63
C TYR A 335 1.03 9.23 -16.31
N MET A 336 1.59 8.57 -17.33
CA MET A 336 2.57 7.50 -17.15
C MET A 336 3.84 8.00 -16.47
N GLU A 337 4.30 9.21 -16.81
CA GLU A 337 5.43 9.83 -16.11
C GLU A 337 5.10 10.12 -14.64
N ARG A 338 3.84 10.45 -14.30
CA ARG A 338 3.40 10.56 -12.89
C ARG A 338 3.44 9.22 -12.17
N LEU A 339 3.04 8.13 -12.82
CA LEU A 339 3.15 6.80 -12.24
C LEU A 339 4.62 6.42 -11.99
N ARG A 340 5.55 6.80 -12.87
CA ARG A 340 6.99 6.63 -12.64
C ARG A 340 7.48 7.45 -11.44
N MET A 341 6.97 8.66 -11.26
CA MET A 341 7.25 9.49 -10.08
C MET A 341 6.69 8.88 -8.80
N LEU A 342 5.52 8.24 -8.86
CA LEU A 342 4.96 7.50 -7.72
C LEU A 342 5.96 6.48 -7.21
N VAL A 343 6.49 5.60 -8.07
CA VAL A 343 7.50 4.59 -7.67
C VAL A 343 8.72 5.24 -7.04
N ARG A 344 9.25 6.31 -7.66
CA ARG A 344 10.43 7.02 -7.15
C ARG A 344 10.16 7.67 -5.79
N GLY A 345 9.01 8.32 -5.62
CA GLY A 345 8.64 8.93 -4.36
C GLY A 345 8.37 7.89 -3.28
N TYR A 346 7.85 6.73 -3.64
CA TYR A 346 7.70 5.59 -2.75
C TYR A 346 9.06 5.10 -2.24
N ALA A 347 10.02 4.87 -3.14
CA ALA A 347 11.39 4.47 -2.78
C ALA A 347 12.11 5.53 -1.94
N HIS A 348 11.97 6.81 -2.32
CA HIS A 348 12.51 7.92 -1.55
C HIS A 348 11.96 7.94 -0.13
N TRP A 349 10.63 7.87 0.02
CA TRP A 349 9.98 7.86 1.33
C TRP A 349 10.43 6.69 2.20
N HIS A 350 10.55 5.47 1.66
CA HIS A 350 11.04 4.33 2.44
C HIS A 350 12.48 4.51 2.94
N HIS A 351 13.32 5.21 2.18
CA HIS A 351 14.70 5.47 2.59
C HIS A 351 14.79 6.52 3.71
N HIS A 352 13.87 7.49 3.74
CA HIS A 352 13.95 8.66 4.63
C HIS A 352 12.96 8.65 5.79
N SER A 353 11.87 7.89 5.71
CA SER A 353 10.86 7.86 6.75
C SER A 353 11.37 7.13 7.99
N ASP A 354 11.14 7.74 9.15
CA ASP A 354 11.43 7.13 10.45
C ASP A 354 10.68 5.80 10.66
N ARG A 355 9.59 5.57 9.92
CA ARG A 355 8.84 4.29 9.91
C ARG A 355 9.73 3.08 9.57
N TYR A 356 10.77 3.25 8.77
CA TYR A 356 11.67 2.17 8.32
C TYR A 356 13.11 2.30 8.79
N LYS A 357 13.44 3.34 9.58
CA LYS A 357 14.79 3.53 10.11
C LYS A 357 15.06 2.60 11.28
N ASN A 358 16.34 2.27 11.47
CA ASN A 358 16.84 1.48 12.61
C ASN A 358 16.24 0.07 12.70
N LEU A 359 15.81 -0.51 11.57
CA LEU A 359 15.36 -1.90 11.52
C LEU A 359 16.55 -2.85 11.38
N ILE A 360 16.62 -3.84 12.27
CA ILE A 360 17.64 -4.89 12.27
C ILE A 360 16.93 -6.23 12.21
N ALA A 361 17.41 -7.11 11.34
CA ALA A 361 16.95 -8.47 11.18
C ALA A 361 18.05 -9.46 11.55
N LEU A 362 17.68 -10.50 12.30
CA LEU A 362 18.49 -11.68 12.50
C LEU A 362 17.84 -12.86 11.76
N ASP A 363 18.55 -13.45 10.80
CA ASP A 363 18.20 -14.72 10.20
C ASP A 363 18.81 -15.85 11.02
N GLU A 364 18.08 -16.32 12.03
CA GLU A 364 18.53 -17.36 12.96
C GLU A 364 18.89 -18.66 12.24
N THR A 365 18.17 -19.02 11.17
CA THR A 365 18.39 -20.27 10.42
C THR A 365 19.78 -20.35 9.81
N HIS A 366 20.30 -19.22 9.33
CA HIS A 366 21.61 -19.14 8.69
C HIS A 366 22.65 -18.42 9.54
N LYS A 367 22.29 -18.03 10.78
CA LYS A 367 23.09 -17.16 11.67
C LYS A 367 23.60 -15.90 10.93
N GLN A 368 22.76 -15.28 10.11
CA GLN A 368 23.11 -14.07 9.34
C GLN A 368 22.39 -12.84 9.89
N ILE A 369 23.07 -11.71 9.90
CA ILE A 369 22.49 -10.44 10.33
C ILE A 369 22.38 -9.55 9.12
N LEU A 370 21.18 -9.04 8.91
CA LEU A 370 20.88 -8.17 7.80
C LEU A 370 20.46 -6.81 8.34
N ILE A 371 21.19 -5.78 7.93
CA ILE A 371 20.96 -4.39 8.30
C ILE A 371 20.44 -3.69 7.05
N PHE A 372 19.18 -3.23 7.08
CA PHE A 372 18.47 -2.75 5.90
C PHE A 372 18.46 -1.23 5.72
N SER A 373 18.76 -0.47 6.78
CA SER A 373 18.86 1.00 6.70
C SER A 373 19.79 1.55 7.77
N VAL A 374 20.88 2.18 7.34
CA VAL A 374 21.75 3.01 8.17
C VAL A 374 21.51 4.44 7.70
N ALA A 375 20.78 5.24 8.50
CA ALA A 375 20.60 6.65 8.20
C ALA A 375 21.95 7.39 8.20
N ASP A 376 22.04 8.48 7.42
CA ASP A 376 23.19 9.36 7.36
C ASP A 376 23.66 9.77 8.78
N GLY A 377 24.93 9.48 9.09
CA GLY A 377 25.59 9.83 10.36
C GLY A 377 25.84 8.69 11.35
N GLN A 378 25.48 7.44 11.06
CA GLN A 378 25.49 6.31 12.01
C GLN A 378 26.59 5.26 11.81
N ASN A 379 27.83 5.67 11.50
CA ASN A 379 28.99 4.76 11.67
C ASN A 379 29.10 4.25 13.13
N GLN A 380 28.64 5.03 14.12
CA GLN A 380 28.69 4.64 15.53
C GLN A 380 27.70 3.53 15.94
N ARG A 381 26.42 3.56 15.51
CA ARG A 381 25.50 2.44 15.81
C ARG A 381 25.82 1.18 15.02
N TYR A 382 26.29 1.29 13.77
CA TYR A 382 26.78 0.13 13.04
C TYR A 382 27.95 -0.54 13.77
N ASN A 383 28.92 0.25 14.24
CA ASN A 383 30.03 -0.26 15.04
C ASN A 383 29.56 -0.85 16.38
N ALA A 384 28.66 -0.18 17.10
CA ALA A 384 28.11 -0.70 18.35
C ALA A 384 27.33 -2.02 18.17
N LEU A 385 26.62 -2.17 17.04
CA LEU A 385 25.95 -3.42 16.70
C LEU A 385 26.96 -4.50 16.34
N GLN A 386 27.96 -4.20 15.50
CA GLN A 386 29.07 -5.13 15.20
C GLN A 386 29.78 -5.59 16.48
N ASP A 387 29.97 -4.70 17.46
CA ASP A 387 30.58 -5.03 18.75
C ASP A 387 29.65 -5.90 19.62
N ALA A 388 28.35 -5.59 19.69
CA ALA A 388 27.36 -6.42 20.38
C ALA A 388 27.25 -7.83 19.77
N LEU A 389 27.46 -7.95 18.46
CA LEU A 389 27.44 -9.22 17.75
C LEU A 389 28.69 -10.04 17.97
N LYS A 390 29.87 -9.42 17.96
CA LYS A 390 31.10 -10.07 18.42
C LYS A 390 30.97 -10.58 19.85
N GLN A 391 30.31 -9.80 20.72
CA GLN A 391 30.00 -10.24 22.09
C GLN A 391 29.02 -11.43 22.11
N TYR A 392 27.95 -11.39 21.31
CA TYR A 392 26.99 -12.49 21.20
C TYR A 392 27.64 -13.79 20.67
N GLU A 393 28.45 -13.71 19.61
CA GLU A 393 29.22 -14.83 19.08
C GLU A 393 30.19 -15.40 20.13
N SER A 394 30.85 -14.53 20.90
CA SER A 394 31.72 -14.95 22.01
C SER A 394 30.98 -15.62 23.16
N HIS A 395 29.74 -15.21 23.45
CA HIS A 395 28.90 -15.83 24.49
C HIS A 395 28.24 -17.14 24.03
N THR A 396 27.92 -17.27 22.75
CA THR A 396 27.34 -18.51 22.19
C THR A 396 28.39 -19.62 22.16
N MET A 397 29.67 -19.29 21.87
CA MET A 397 30.78 -20.24 22.02
C MET A 397 31.04 -20.66 23.48
N ILE A 398 30.70 -19.82 24.47
CA ILE A 398 30.84 -20.18 25.89
C ILE A 398 29.74 -21.14 26.34
N ASN A 399 28.52 -21.03 25.81
CA ASN A 399 27.42 -21.95 26.13
C ASN A 399 27.47 -23.27 25.33
N GLU A 400 28.25 -23.35 24.25
CA GLU A 400 28.59 -24.61 23.57
C GLU A 400 29.88 -25.24 24.10
N ALA A 401 30.63 -24.54 24.96
CA ALA A 401 31.86 -25.02 25.62
C ALA A 401 31.72 -25.29 27.13
N LEU A 402 30.53 -25.03 27.71
CA LEU A 402 30.09 -25.46 29.04
C LEU A 402 29.04 -26.57 28.88
#